data_AF-A0A154PRY4-F1
#
_entry.id   AF-A0A154PRY4-F1
#
_cell.length_a   1.000
_cell.length_b   1.000
_cell.length_c   1.000
_cell.angle_alpha   90.00
_cell.angle_beta   90.00
_cell.angle_gamma   90.00
#
_symmetry.space_group_name_H-M   'P 1'
#
loop_
_entity.id
_entity.type
_entity.pdbx_description
1 polymer ?
#
loop_
_entity_poly.entity_id
_entity_poly.type
_entity_poly.pdbx_seq_one_letter_code
_entity_poly.pdbx_strand_id
1 'polypeptide(L)'
;LVERWHRTLKAVIMFHEVSTWVEAHPTVFLGLRTCFKEDIETSTAELLYGTTLRIPGECFDEEETSTDPQIFVEKHRRFMRQLQSRPKTQHIKNVSFVFRDLCTCTHVYVCEDAVRRPLQSPYSGPFKILERLNTGGRRYTVLRRQLPLKD
;
A
#
# COMPACT_ATOMS: atom_id res chain seq x y z
N LEU A 1 -0.61 -3.66 7.16
CA LEU A 1 0.47 -2.80 7.72
C LEU A 1 1.85 -3.34 7.39
N VAL A 2 2.15 -4.59 7.75
CA VAL A 2 3.44 -5.26 7.49
C VAL A 2 3.79 -5.28 5.99
N GLU A 3 2.83 -5.56 5.11
CA GLU A 3 3.08 -5.55 3.66
C GLU A 3 3.52 -4.18 3.12
N ARG A 4 2.92 -3.09 3.60
CA ARG A 4 3.29 -1.72 3.21
C ARG A 4 4.72 -1.42 3.67
N TRP A 5 5.05 -1.83 4.89
CA TRP A 5 6.40 -1.69 5.44
C TRP A 5 7.43 -2.49 4.65
N HIS A 6 7.12 -3.75 4.28
CA HIS A 6 7.97 -4.56 3.41
C HIS A 6 8.19 -3.92 2.02
N ARG A 7 7.19 -3.25 1.44
CA ARG A 7 7.37 -2.53 0.17
C ARG A 7 8.37 -1.39 0.31
N THR A 8 8.25 -0.57 1.36
CA THR A 8 9.20 0.51 1.63
C THR A 8 10.61 -0.03 1.88
N LEU A 9 10.74 -1.09 2.68
CA LEU A 9 12.03 -1.74 2.94
C LEU A 9 12.70 -2.21 1.66
N LYS A 10 11.96 -2.92 0.79
CA LYS A 10 12.47 -3.38 -0.51
C LYS A 10 12.88 -2.23 -1.41
N ALA A 11 12.12 -1.12 -1.44
CA ALA A 11 12.45 0.05 -2.25
C ALA A 11 13.80 0.67 -1.84
N VAL A 12 14.05 0.83 -0.54
CA VAL A 12 15.31 1.40 -0.05
C VAL A 12 16.49 0.46 -0.34
N ILE A 13 16.30 -0.85 -0.17
CA ILE A 13 17.34 -1.84 -0.51
C ILE A 13 17.67 -1.82 -2.01
N MET A 14 16.66 -1.71 -2.88
CA MET A 14 16.86 -1.61 -4.32
C MET A 14 17.60 -0.32 -4.72
N PHE A 15 17.34 0.80 -4.04
CA PHE A 15 18.02 2.07 -4.31
C PHE A 15 19.52 2.02 -3.99
N HIS A 16 19.90 1.25 -2.98
CA HIS A 16 21.27 1.24 -2.48
C HIS A 16 22.25 0.44 -3.36
N GLU A 17 21.76 -0.31 -4.36
CA GLU A 17 22.55 -1.14 -5.31
C GLU A 17 23.69 -1.99 -4.67
N VAL A 18 23.58 -2.32 -3.39
CA VAL A 18 24.62 -3.06 -2.66
C VAL A 18 24.49 -4.56 -3.00
N SER A 19 25.57 -5.16 -3.47
CA SER A 19 25.65 -6.61 -3.77
C SER A 19 25.39 -7.50 -2.54
N THR A 20 25.62 -6.95 -1.34
CA THR A 20 25.39 -7.55 -0.02
C THR A 20 24.33 -6.77 0.78
N TRP A 21 23.04 -6.95 0.43
CA TRP A 21 21.91 -6.29 1.12
C TRP A 21 21.90 -6.48 2.66
N VAL A 22 22.50 -7.57 3.17
CA VAL A 22 22.63 -7.88 4.60
C VAL A 22 23.50 -6.84 5.32
N GLU A 23 24.52 -6.30 4.67
CA GLU A 23 25.43 -5.30 5.24
C GLU A 23 24.77 -3.91 5.28
N ALA A 24 23.93 -3.58 4.30
CA ALA A 24 23.15 -2.35 4.29
C ALA A 24 21.95 -2.39 5.25
N HIS A 25 21.54 -3.59 5.68
CA HIS A 25 20.32 -3.81 6.45
C HIS A 25 20.27 -3.00 7.77
N PRO A 26 21.30 -2.97 8.63
CA PRO A 26 21.25 -2.19 9.88
C PRO A 26 21.01 -0.70 9.63
N THR A 27 21.68 -0.12 8.62
CA THR A 27 21.57 1.29 8.25
C THR A 27 20.19 1.62 7.68
N VAL A 28 19.66 0.77 6.80
CA VAL A 28 18.31 0.93 6.24
C VAL A 28 17.25 0.86 7.35
N PHE A 29 17.40 -0.08 8.28
CA PHE A 29 16.48 -0.19 9.41
C PHE A 29 16.58 0.99 10.38
N LEU A 30 17.77 1.52 10.59
CA LEU A 30 17.97 2.71 11.40
C LEU A 30 17.25 3.90 10.76
N GLY A 31 17.52 4.16 9.47
CA GLY A 31 16.87 5.24 8.72
C GLY A 31 15.35 5.11 8.68
N LEU A 32 14.80 3.91 8.45
CA LEU A 32 13.35 3.70 8.49
C LEU A 32 12.74 3.92 9.87
N ARG A 33 13.52 3.78 10.94
CA ARG A 33 13.05 3.98 12.31
C ARG A 33 13.07 5.43 12.74
N THR A 34 14.10 6.16 12.34
CA THR A 34 14.33 7.56 12.71
C THR A 34 13.72 8.55 11.72
N CYS A 35 13.37 8.12 10.51
CA CYS A 35 12.70 8.96 9.53
C CYS A 35 11.39 9.53 10.10
N PHE A 36 11.27 10.85 10.01
CA PHE A 36 10.06 11.58 10.38
C PHE A 36 8.93 11.23 9.43
N LYS A 37 7.76 10.92 10.00
CA LYS A 37 6.56 10.58 9.25
C LYS A 37 5.54 11.69 9.43
N GLU A 38 5.33 12.46 8.36
CA GLU A 38 4.41 13.60 8.35
C GLU A 38 2.96 13.22 8.68
N ASP A 39 2.53 11.99 8.38
CA ASP A 39 1.18 11.51 8.65
C ASP A 39 0.88 11.29 10.13
N ILE A 40 1.91 11.06 10.94
CA ILE A 40 1.80 10.88 12.40
C ILE A 40 2.57 11.96 13.18
N GLU A 41 3.15 12.93 12.47
CA GLU A 41 3.96 14.03 13.01
C GLU A 41 5.08 13.59 13.97
N THR A 42 5.61 12.38 13.80
CA THR A 42 6.67 11.82 14.65
C THR A 42 7.48 10.75 13.93
N SER A 43 8.63 10.36 14.47
CA SER A 43 9.37 9.17 14.00
C SER A 43 8.95 7.92 14.77
N THR A 44 9.19 6.74 14.20
CA THR A 44 8.87 5.49 14.93
C THR A 44 9.79 5.22 16.11
N ALA A 45 11.03 5.72 16.07
CA ALA A 45 11.95 5.68 17.20
C ALA A 45 11.45 6.58 18.34
N GLU A 46 10.99 7.78 18.02
CA GLU A 46 10.43 8.71 19.00
C GLU A 46 9.14 8.19 19.64
N LEU A 47 8.25 7.58 18.86
CA LEU A 47 7.06 6.94 19.40
C LEU A 47 7.38 5.79 20.37
N LEU A 48 8.47 5.06 20.13
CA LEU A 48 8.88 3.92 20.96
C LEU A 48 9.64 4.34 22.22
N TYR A 49 10.56 5.29 22.09
CA TYR A 49 11.48 5.71 23.16
C TYR A 49 11.04 7.01 23.86
N GLY A 50 9.99 7.66 23.37
CA GLY A 50 9.51 8.96 23.87
C GLY A 50 10.46 10.13 23.59
N THR A 51 11.54 9.89 22.84
CA THR A 51 12.60 10.87 22.55
C THR A 51 13.20 10.62 21.17
N THR A 52 13.66 11.67 20.50
CA THR A 52 14.35 11.58 19.21
C THR A 52 15.71 10.91 19.38
N LEU A 53 15.97 9.86 18.59
CA LEU A 53 17.24 9.14 18.62
C LEU A 53 18.30 9.93 17.84
N ARG A 54 19.41 10.31 18.49
CA ARG A 54 20.55 10.96 17.81
C ARG A 54 21.31 9.96 16.95
N ILE A 55 21.46 10.26 15.67
CA ILE A 55 22.15 9.39 14.70
C ILE A 55 23.55 9.95 14.41
N PRO A 56 24.58 9.09 14.25
CA PRO A 56 25.88 9.52 13.74
C PRO A 56 25.71 10.22 12.38
N GLY A 57 25.95 11.53 12.34
CA GLY A 57 25.70 12.40 11.16
C GLY A 57 24.79 13.61 11.44
N GLU A 58 24.04 13.60 12.56
CA GLU A 58 23.30 14.78 13.05
C GLU A 58 24.15 15.70 13.95
N CYS A 59 25.38 15.29 14.30
CA CYS A 59 26.33 16.15 14.99
C CYS A 59 27.11 17.00 13.99
N PHE A 60 26.51 18.09 13.53
CA PHE A 60 27.24 19.26 13.08
C PHE A 60 26.71 20.44 13.90
N ASP A 61 27.59 21.16 14.60
CA ASP A 61 27.21 22.40 15.27
C ASP A 61 26.75 23.39 14.19
N GLU A 62 25.50 23.84 14.28
CA GLU A 62 24.95 24.85 13.37
C GLU A 62 25.62 26.20 13.64
N GLU A 63 26.23 26.79 12.60
CA GLU A 63 26.57 28.21 12.64
C GLU A 63 25.29 29.04 12.86
N GLU A 64 25.33 29.92 13.88
CA GLU A 64 24.25 30.83 14.25
C GLU A 64 23.81 31.68 13.05
N THR A 65 22.73 31.29 12.39
CA THR A 65 22.01 32.20 11.49
C THR A 65 20.99 32.97 12.31
N SER A 66 21.45 34.11 12.82
CA SER A 66 20.66 35.19 13.41
C SER A 66 19.55 35.67 12.46
N THR A 67 18.47 34.91 12.35
CA THR A 67 17.27 35.33 11.65
C THR A 67 16.18 35.53 12.67
N ASP A 68 15.67 36.76 12.74
CA ASP A 68 14.57 37.16 13.62
C ASP A 68 13.44 36.10 13.58
N PRO A 69 13.06 35.50 14.72
CA PRO A 69 12.06 34.44 14.79
C PRO A 69 10.72 34.86 14.16
N GLN A 70 10.40 36.15 14.11
CA GLN A 70 9.22 36.65 13.41
C GLN A 70 9.27 36.37 11.90
N ILE A 71 10.44 36.47 11.27
CA ILE A 71 10.63 36.20 9.85
C ILE A 71 10.42 34.72 9.55
N PHE A 72 10.93 33.84 10.44
CA PHE A 72 10.72 32.40 10.33
C PHE A 72 9.24 32.03 10.44
N VAL A 73 8.54 32.56 11.44
CA VAL A 73 7.10 32.32 11.64
C VAL A 73 6.27 32.84 10.47
N GLU A 74 6.60 34.02 9.93
CA GLU A 74 5.92 34.61 8.77
C GLU A 74 6.13 33.77 7.51
N LYS A 75 7.37 33.30 7.27
CA LYS A 75 7.71 32.40 6.15
C LYS A 75 7.00 31.04 6.27
N HIS A 76 6.97 30.48 7.48
CA HIS A 76 6.30 29.22 7.77
C HIS A 76 4.79 29.32 7.57
N ARG A 77 4.14 30.37 8.09
CA ARG A 77 2.71 30.64 7.89
C ARG A 77 2.35 30.84 6.42
N ARG A 78 3.27 31.39 5.61
CA ARG A 78 3.08 31.54 4.16
C ARG A 78 3.15 30.18 3.45
N PHE A 79 4.11 29.33 3.82
CA PHE A 79 4.25 27.99 3.27
C PHE A 79 3.05 27.10 3.61
N MET A 80 2.62 27.09 4.87
CA MET A 80 1.44 26.32 5.31
C MET A 80 0.14 26.79 4.63
N ARG A 81 -0.02 28.09 4.38
CA ARG A 81 -1.17 28.61 3.60
C ARG A 81 -1.16 28.16 2.14
N GLN A 82 0.01 27.90 1.55
CA GLN A 82 0.13 27.37 0.19
C GLN A 82 -0.14 25.86 0.14
N LEU A 83 0.09 25.14 1.25
CA LEU A 83 -0.24 23.72 1.42
C LEU A 83 -1.73 23.47 1.66
N GLN A 84 -2.62 24.08 0.87
CA GLN A 84 -4.03 23.68 0.90
C GLN A 84 -4.16 22.25 0.37
N SER A 85 -4.81 21.39 1.16
CA SER A 85 -5.21 20.06 0.73
C SER A 85 -6.05 20.19 -0.53
N ARG A 86 -5.48 19.78 -1.67
CA ARG A 86 -6.23 19.69 -2.92
C ARG A 86 -7.33 18.68 -2.69
N PRO A 87 -8.60 18.97 -3.06
CA PRO A 87 -9.64 17.96 -3.01
C PRO A 87 -9.13 16.74 -3.78
N LYS A 88 -9.17 15.56 -3.16
CA LYS A 88 -8.81 14.31 -3.83
C LYS A 88 -9.61 14.26 -5.13
N THR A 89 -8.94 14.41 -6.26
CA THR A 89 -9.55 14.10 -7.55
C THR A 89 -9.89 12.62 -7.49
N GLN A 90 -11.18 12.29 -7.42
CA GLN A 90 -11.66 10.94 -7.66
C GLN A 90 -11.39 10.63 -9.14
N HIS A 91 -10.17 10.20 -9.46
CA HIS A 91 -9.76 9.88 -10.82
C HIS A 91 -10.52 8.68 -11.41
N ILE A 92 -11.28 7.96 -10.59
CA ILE A 92 -12.02 6.78 -10.99
C ILE A 92 -13.47 6.98 -10.58
N LYS A 93 -14.32 7.37 -11.54
CA LYS A 93 -15.72 6.95 -11.50
C LYS A 93 -15.66 5.41 -11.48
N ASN A 94 -16.36 4.75 -10.56
CA ASN A 94 -16.44 3.28 -10.47
C ASN A 94 -17.13 2.67 -11.71
N VAL A 95 -16.53 2.80 -12.88
CA VAL A 95 -16.88 2.07 -14.09
C VAL A 95 -16.04 0.81 -14.08
N SER A 96 -16.55 -0.21 -13.39
CA SER A 96 -16.02 -1.57 -13.50
C SER A 96 -16.14 -2.01 -14.96
N PHE A 97 -15.00 -2.30 -15.60
CA PHE A 97 -14.98 -2.91 -16.92
C PHE A 97 -15.58 -4.33 -16.84
N VAL A 98 -16.58 -4.61 -17.66
CA VAL A 98 -17.18 -5.94 -17.82
C VAL A 98 -17.00 -6.35 -19.27
N PHE A 99 -16.40 -7.52 -19.49
CA PHE A 99 -16.17 -8.04 -20.83
C PHE A 99 -17.51 -8.40 -21.51
N ARG A 100 -17.68 -8.06 -22.80
CA ARG A 100 -18.97 -8.22 -23.50
C ARG A 100 -19.44 -9.66 -23.57
N ASP A 101 -18.51 -10.60 -23.73
CA ASP A 101 -18.85 -12.02 -23.85
C ASP A 101 -19.31 -12.62 -22.52
N LEU A 102 -19.12 -11.91 -21.39
CA LEU A 102 -19.75 -12.30 -20.13
C LEU A 102 -21.27 -12.17 -20.18
N CYS A 103 -21.85 -11.48 -21.16
CA CYS A 103 -23.30 -11.44 -21.37
C CYS A 103 -23.82 -12.70 -22.10
N THR A 104 -22.99 -13.34 -22.92
CA THR A 104 -23.38 -14.46 -23.81
C THR A 104 -22.78 -15.80 -23.41
N CYS A 105 -21.78 -15.83 -22.53
CA CYS A 105 -21.05 -17.04 -22.14
C CYS A 105 -21.96 -18.11 -21.51
N THR A 106 -21.82 -19.39 -21.85
CA THR A 106 -22.67 -20.44 -21.24
C THR A 106 -22.14 -20.93 -19.89
N HIS A 107 -20.82 -20.81 -19.68
CA HIS A 107 -20.13 -21.27 -18.49
C HIS A 107 -19.14 -20.23 -17.98
N VAL A 108 -18.84 -20.28 -16.68
CA VAL A 108 -17.84 -19.43 -16.02
C VAL A 108 -16.98 -20.24 -15.06
N TYR A 109 -15.76 -19.76 -14.85
CA TYR A 109 -14.90 -20.21 -13.78
C TYR A 109 -15.06 -19.28 -12.57
N VAL A 110 -15.09 -19.84 -11.38
CA VAL A 110 -15.28 -19.10 -10.12
C VAL A 110 -13.97 -19.10 -9.35
N CYS A 111 -13.49 -17.92 -8.97
CA CYS A 111 -12.33 -17.79 -8.09
C CYS A 111 -12.72 -18.21 -6.67
N GLU A 112 -12.02 -19.19 -6.11
CA GLU A 112 -12.21 -19.60 -4.72
C GLU A 112 -11.24 -18.82 -3.83
N ASP A 113 -11.79 -17.92 -3.00
CA ASP A 113 -11.01 -17.10 -2.07
C ASP A 113 -10.68 -17.85 -0.76
N ALA A 114 -10.30 -19.12 -0.89
CA ALA A 114 -9.92 -19.99 0.21
C ALA A 114 -8.39 -20.12 0.31
N VAL A 115 -7.88 -20.48 1.50
CA VAL A 115 -6.47 -20.83 1.68
C VAL A 115 -6.17 -22.08 0.84
N ARG A 116 -5.34 -21.92 -0.19
CA ARG A 116 -5.05 -22.94 -1.20
C ARG A 116 -3.74 -23.67 -0.90
N ARG A 117 -3.68 -24.95 -1.28
CA ARG A 117 -2.43 -25.71 -1.28
C ARG A 117 -1.52 -25.23 -2.43
N PRO A 118 -0.18 -25.39 -2.31
CA PRO A 118 0.72 -25.10 -3.43
C PRO A 118 0.28 -25.82 -4.71
N LEU A 119 0.36 -25.12 -5.85
CA LEU A 119 0.00 -25.63 -7.19
C LEU A 119 -1.47 -26.00 -7.42
N GLN A 120 -2.39 -25.66 -6.51
CA GLN A 120 -3.84 -25.79 -6.75
C GLN A 120 -4.34 -24.66 -7.67
N SER A 121 -5.31 -24.89 -8.56
CA SER A 121 -5.89 -23.82 -9.41
C SER A 121 -6.66 -22.77 -8.57
N PRO A 122 -6.60 -21.45 -8.91
CA PRO A 122 -7.42 -20.42 -8.25
C PRO A 122 -8.89 -20.52 -8.60
N TYR A 123 -9.16 -21.14 -9.72
CA TYR A 123 -10.43 -21.12 -10.39
C TYR A 123 -10.99 -22.53 -10.44
N SER A 124 -12.23 -22.67 -9.98
CA SER A 124 -13.02 -23.89 -10.10
C SER A 124 -14.06 -23.73 -11.21
N GLY A 125 -14.33 -24.80 -11.95
CA GLY A 125 -15.29 -24.79 -13.05
C GLY A 125 -14.82 -25.65 -14.23
N PRO A 126 -15.49 -25.58 -15.39
CA PRO A 126 -16.52 -24.59 -15.78
C PRO A 126 -17.90 -24.88 -15.18
N PHE A 127 -18.54 -23.87 -14.59
CA PHE A 127 -19.92 -23.98 -14.07
C PHE A 127 -20.92 -23.35 -15.03
N LYS A 128 -22.06 -24.03 -15.24
CA LYS A 128 -23.15 -23.53 -16.08
C LYS A 128 -23.86 -22.36 -15.40
N ILE A 129 -24.06 -21.25 -16.12
CA ILE A 129 -24.86 -20.13 -15.65
C ILE A 129 -26.35 -20.51 -15.73
N LEU A 130 -27.06 -20.39 -14.61
CA LEU A 130 -28.50 -20.62 -14.49
C LEU A 130 -29.29 -19.33 -14.70
N GLU A 131 -28.81 -18.23 -14.10
CA GLU A 131 -29.53 -16.95 -14.10
C GLU A 131 -28.55 -15.77 -14.13
N ARG A 132 -28.98 -14.67 -14.76
CA ARG A 132 -28.25 -13.41 -14.84
C ARG A 132 -29.10 -12.31 -14.19
N LEU A 133 -28.74 -11.91 -12.98
CA LEU A 133 -29.58 -11.07 -12.11
C LEU A 133 -29.46 -9.55 -12.36
N ASN A 134 -28.84 -9.11 -13.45
CA ASN A 134 -28.67 -7.68 -13.74
C ASN A 134 -28.52 -7.42 -15.24
N THR A 135 -29.17 -6.36 -15.74
CA THR A 135 -29.00 -5.80 -17.09
C THR A 135 -27.56 -5.32 -17.38
N GLY A 136 -26.71 -5.23 -16.34
CA GLY A 136 -25.30 -4.84 -16.42
C GLY A 136 -24.26 -5.95 -16.21
N GLY A 137 -24.65 -7.24 -16.20
CA GLY A 137 -23.69 -8.37 -16.26
C GLY A 137 -22.78 -8.55 -15.03
N ARG A 138 -23.23 -8.17 -13.82
CA ARG A 138 -22.40 -8.20 -12.60
C ARG A 138 -22.71 -9.34 -11.63
N ARG A 139 -23.86 -10.01 -11.78
CA ARG A 139 -24.31 -11.06 -10.86
C ARG A 139 -24.83 -12.26 -11.65
N TYR A 140 -24.27 -13.42 -11.35
CA TYR A 140 -24.56 -14.70 -12.02
C TYR A 140 -24.88 -15.76 -10.97
N THR A 141 -25.94 -16.51 -11.21
CA THR A 141 -26.24 -17.73 -10.45
C THR A 141 -25.67 -18.90 -11.24
N VAL A 142 -24.83 -19.72 -10.62
CA VAL A 142 -24.17 -20.86 -11.28
C VAL A 142 -24.56 -22.17 -10.63
N LEU A 143 -24.72 -23.22 -11.44
CA LEU A 143 -24.99 -24.56 -10.94
C LEU A 143 -23.71 -25.21 -10.44
N ARG A 144 -23.53 -25.26 -9.11
CA ARG A 144 -22.44 -25.98 -8.46
C ARG A 144 -22.96 -27.30 -7.93
N ARG A 145 -22.93 -28.38 -8.72
CA ARG A 145 -23.16 -29.72 -8.19
C ARG A 145 -21.98 -30.09 -7.30
N GLN A 146 -22.19 -30.16 -5.99
CA GLN A 146 -21.30 -30.92 -5.11
C GLN A 146 -21.52 -32.40 -5.44
N LEU A 147 -20.56 -33.04 -6.11
CA LEU A 147 -20.45 -34.49 -5.98
C LEU A 147 -20.06 -34.77 -4.52
N PRO A 148 -20.70 -35.72 -3.82
CA PRO A 148 -20.26 -36.08 -2.48
C PRO A 148 -18.82 -36.59 -2.56
N LEU A 149 -18.00 -36.22 -1.57
CA LEU A 149 -16.72 -36.85 -1.33
C LEU A 149 -16.94 -38.37 -1.35
N LYS A 150 -16.32 -39.07 -2.30
CA LYS A 150 -16.13 -40.51 -2.18
C LYS A 150 -14.97 -40.72 -1.22
N ASP A 151 -15.25 -41.52 -0.19
CA ASP A 151 -14.31 -42.01 0.82
C ASP A 151 -13.05 -42.64 0.23
#